data_AF-A0A6J8F5K0-F1
#
_entry.id   AF-A0A6J8F5K0-F1
#
_cell.length_a   1.000
_cell.length_b   1.000
_cell.length_c   1.000
_cell.angle_alpha   90.00
_cell.angle_beta   90.00
_cell.angle_gamma   90.00
#
_symmetry.space_group_name_H-M   'P 1'
#
loop_
_entity.id
_entity.type
_entity.pdbx_description
1 polymer ?
#
loop_
_entity_poly.entity_id
_entity_poly.type
_entity_poly.pdbx_seq_one_letter_code
_entity_poly.pdbx_strand_id
1 'polypeptide(L)'
;MPNIIVELVLPILLKIIEFILRIDLRSGSLKLQSILQKGFTANTSPLNAAIILEEVYREYMDKKLPFYIVLLDAKSAFDVVVLKMLLRKVYISGTDPSSWLLIDEIHKNTESRIKWSTEISEKFPVLQGVKQGGLLSADLYKMYIEDLLNTFESTTSGCEIGETLINAVACADDVAIVSENPHDLQYLVNIAAQYSEDHHYLLQPLKSVLLQVQPSNRKKPEDPVCISINNNTMPVTDRSPHLGILRSTTSQKTQDATVEQNITKSRRAAYSLMSAGMHGENGLDPSTAIQLFRTFVQPILTYGLEVILPTSEENIKTNFILTNIGS
;
A
#
# COMPACT_ATOMS: atom_id res chain seq x y z
N MET A 1 -21.34 7.15 -14.99
CA MET A 1 -21.32 5.68 -15.17
C MET A 1 -21.56 5.07 -13.80
N PRO A 2 -22.57 4.20 -13.60
CA PRO A 2 -22.78 3.58 -12.29
C PRO A 2 -21.68 2.55 -12.03
N ASN A 3 -21.11 2.57 -10.84
CA ASN A 3 -20.09 1.63 -10.38
C ASN A 3 -20.69 0.21 -10.36
N ILE A 4 -20.09 -0.71 -11.10
CA ILE A 4 -20.40 -2.15 -11.00
C ILE A 4 -19.79 -2.62 -9.68
N ILE A 5 -20.63 -2.82 -8.67
CA ILE A 5 -20.22 -3.45 -7.41
C ILE A 5 -20.34 -4.96 -7.62
N VAL A 6 -19.21 -5.64 -7.78
CA VAL A 6 -19.16 -7.10 -7.77
C VAL A 6 -19.08 -7.55 -6.31
N GLU A 7 -20.23 -7.78 -5.67
CA GLU A 7 -20.26 -8.39 -4.33
C GLU A 7 -20.08 -9.91 -4.45
N LEU A 8 -18.86 -10.38 -4.16
CA LEU A 8 -18.60 -11.80 -3.96
C LEU A 8 -19.05 -12.21 -2.55
N VAL A 9 -20.34 -12.50 -2.37
CA VAL A 9 -20.84 -12.96 -1.06
C VAL A 9 -20.45 -14.42 -0.86
N LEU A 10 -19.30 -14.65 -0.20
CA LEU A 10 -18.89 -15.98 0.23
C LEU A 10 -19.91 -16.52 1.25
N PRO A 11 -20.38 -17.77 1.10
CA PRO A 11 -21.23 -18.42 2.10
C PRO A 11 -20.58 -18.37 3.49
N ILE A 12 -21.39 -18.22 4.54
CA ILE A 12 -20.91 -18.14 5.93
C ILE A 12 -19.99 -19.32 6.27
N LEU A 13 -20.36 -20.52 5.82
CA LEU A 13 -19.55 -21.73 6.02
C LEU A 13 -18.15 -21.59 5.42
N LEU A 14 -18.04 -21.02 4.21
CA LEU A 14 -16.76 -20.81 3.56
C LEU A 14 -15.92 -19.77 4.31
N LYS A 15 -16.55 -18.72 4.86
CA LYS A 15 -15.86 -17.75 5.72
C LYS A 15 -15.31 -18.39 6.99
N ILE A 16 -16.05 -19.31 7.61
CA ILE A 16 -15.58 -20.08 8.78
C ILE A 16 -14.37 -20.93 8.41
N ILE A 17 -14.42 -21.62 7.27
CA ILE A 17 -13.30 -22.42 6.78
C ILE A 17 -12.08 -21.55 6.50
N GLU A 18 -12.24 -20.44 5.78
CA GLU A 18 -11.15 -19.49 5.52
C GLU A 18 -10.57 -18.91 6.82
N PHE A 19 -11.40 -18.70 7.85
CA PHE A 19 -10.93 -18.25 9.16
C PHE A 19 -10.03 -19.28 9.86
N ILE A 20 -10.41 -20.57 9.82
CA ILE A 20 -9.58 -21.65 10.38
C ILE A 20 -8.26 -21.75 9.62
N LEU A 21 -8.30 -21.79 8.29
CA LEU A 21 -7.11 -21.82 7.44
C LEU A 21 -6.17 -20.63 7.69
N ARG A 22 -6.75 -19.46 7.95
CA ARG A 22 -5.99 -18.25 8.27
C ARG A 22 -5.20 -18.37 9.56
N ILE A 23 -5.74 -19.04 10.58
CA ILE A 23 -5.02 -19.30 11.84
C ILE A 23 -3.82 -20.22 11.56
N ASP A 24 -4.02 -21.28 10.79
CA ASP A 24 -2.96 -22.22 10.44
C ASP A 24 -1.84 -21.54 9.63
N LEU A 25 -2.19 -20.81 8.56
CA LEU A 25 -1.21 -20.12 7.72
C LEU A 25 -0.40 -19.09 8.53
N ARG A 26 -1.05 -18.34 9.42
CA ARG A 26 -0.40 -17.30 10.24
C ARG A 26 0.50 -17.86 11.33
N SER A 27 0.15 -19.03 11.88
CA SER A 27 0.98 -19.69 12.89
C SER A 27 2.16 -20.47 12.29
N GLY A 28 2.02 -20.94 11.04
CA GLY A 28 3.04 -21.63 10.27
C GLY A 28 3.73 -20.73 9.24
N SER A 29 3.34 -20.88 7.98
CA SER A 29 4.06 -20.37 6.79
C SER A 29 4.27 -18.85 6.76
N LEU A 30 3.34 -18.05 7.29
CA LEU A 30 3.46 -16.59 7.34
C LEU A 30 4.27 -16.06 8.54
N LYS A 31 4.79 -16.94 9.40
CA LYS A 31 5.67 -16.53 10.50
C LYS A 31 7.02 -16.01 10.01
N LEU A 32 7.49 -16.51 8.86
CA LEU A 32 8.76 -16.14 8.22
C LEU A 32 8.57 -15.08 7.13
N GLN A 33 7.47 -14.34 7.18
CA GLN A 33 7.18 -13.28 6.22
C GLN A 33 8.26 -12.19 6.25
N SER A 34 8.65 -11.73 5.06
CA SER A 34 9.55 -10.62 4.83
C SER A 34 9.20 -9.43 5.70
N ILE A 35 10.21 -8.86 6.35
CA ILE A 35 10.03 -7.67 7.18
C ILE A 35 9.63 -6.44 6.34
N LEU A 36 9.80 -6.48 5.02
CA LEU A 36 9.44 -5.40 4.11
C LEU A 36 7.92 -5.24 3.95
N GLN A 37 7.14 -6.31 4.15
CA GLN A 37 5.68 -6.31 3.96
C GLN A 37 4.92 -5.89 5.23
N LYS A 38 4.30 -4.70 5.19
CA LYS A 38 3.51 -4.14 6.30
C LYS A 38 2.00 -4.25 6.09
N GLY A 39 1.55 -4.50 4.86
CA GLY A 39 0.14 -4.64 4.52
C GLY A 39 -0.42 -5.97 4.99
N PHE A 40 -1.58 -5.94 5.65
CA PHE A 40 -2.27 -7.13 6.20
C PHE A 40 -1.42 -8.02 7.13
N THR A 41 -0.34 -7.45 7.69
CA THR A 41 0.53 -8.08 8.68
C THR A 41 0.03 -7.74 10.08
N ALA A 42 0.13 -8.69 11.02
CA ALA A 42 -0.36 -8.47 12.38
C ALA A 42 0.54 -7.45 13.11
N ASN A 43 -0.06 -6.59 13.94
CA ASN A 43 0.63 -5.57 14.72
C ASN A 43 1.42 -4.54 13.88
N THR A 44 1.10 -4.41 12.58
CA THR A 44 1.64 -3.37 11.71
C THR A 44 0.51 -2.60 11.05
N SER A 45 0.85 -1.43 10.52
CA SER A 45 -0.05 -0.55 9.78
C SER A 45 0.65 -0.06 8.51
N PRO A 46 -0.10 0.45 7.53
CA PRO A 46 0.48 1.19 6.41
C PRO A 46 1.38 2.35 6.87
N LEU A 47 1.09 2.94 8.03
CA LEU A 47 1.92 4.00 8.61
C LEU A 47 3.30 3.49 9.03
N ASN A 48 3.46 2.22 9.42
CA ASN A 48 4.79 1.65 9.67
C ASN A 48 5.64 1.62 8.39
N ALA A 49 5.05 1.30 7.24
CA ALA A 49 5.75 1.38 5.95
C ALA A 49 6.09 2.84 5.61
N ALA A 50 5.16 3.75 5.88
CA ALA A 50 5.38 5.17 5.67
C ALA A 50 6.50 5.76 6.55
N ILE A 51 6.64 5.29 7.79
CA ILE A 51 7.69 5.70 8.73
C ILE A 51 9.07 5.29 8.23
N ILE A 52 9.23 4.06 7.72
CA ILE A 52 10.51 3.60 7.18
C ILE A 52 10.98 4.52 6.06
N LEU A 53 10.08 4.86 5.13
CA LEU A 53 10.41 5.77 4.04
C LEU A 53 10.74 7.18 4.55
N GLU A 54 10.03 7.67 5.58
CA GLU A 54 10.34 8.95 6.22
C GLU A 54 11.72 8.95 6.89
N GLU A 55 12.14 7.83 7.47
CA GLU A 55 13.46 7.72 8.08
C GLU A 55 14.57 7.73 7.01
N VAL A 56 14.34 7.10 5.85
CA VAL A 56 15.22 7.26 4.67
C VAL A 56 15.32 8.73 4.27
N TYR A 57 14.19 9.45 4.20
CA TYR A 57 14.19 10.89 3.92
C TYR A 57 15.10 11.66 4.88
N ARG A 58 15.00 11.39 6.19
CA ARG A 58 15.78 12.10 7.22
C ARG A 58 17.26 11.81 7.11
N GLU A 59 17.62 10.53 7.10
CA GLU A 59 19.01 10.07 7.06
C GLU A 59 19.75 10.70 5.87
N TYR A 60 19.13 10.72 4.68
CA TYR A 60 19.76 11.27 3.48
C TYR A 60 19.76 12.81 3.44
N MET A 61 18.78 13.47 4.06
CA MET A 61 18.80 14.92 4.24
C MET A 61 19.92 15.34 5.20
N ASP A 62 20.12 14.60 6.29
CA ASP A 62 21.18 14.85 7.28
C ASP A 62 22.57 14.58 6.68
N LYS A 63 22.72 13.49 5.93
CA LYS A 63 23.92 13.20 5.11
C LYS A 63 24.15 14.20 3.98
N LYS A 64 23.13 15.00 3.62
CA LYS A 64 23.11 15.90 2.44
C LYS A 64 23.43 15.14 1.15
N LEU A 65 22.92 13.91 1.04
CA LEU A 65 23.04 13.07 -0.13
C LEU A 65 21.68 12.94 -0.83
N PRO A 66 21.67 12.87 -2.17
CA PRO A 66 20.45 12.55 -2.91
C PRO A 66 20.12 11.07 -2.74
N PHE A 67 18.86 10.75 -2.93
CA PHE A 67 18.40 9.38 -3.09
C PHE A 67 17.16 9.38 -3.98
N TYR A 68 16.71 8.19 -4.33
CA TYR A 68 15.68 7.99 -5.33
C TYR A 68 14.62 7.04 -4.80
N ILE A 69 13.37 7.29 -5.18
CA ILE A 69 12.24 6.45 -4.82
C ILE A 69 11.50 6.09 -6.11
N VAL A 70 11.27 4.81 -6.32
CA VAL A 70 10.33 4.32 -7.33
C VAL A 70 9.09 3.83 -6.60
N LEU A 71 7.94 4.41 -6.92
CA LEU A 71 6.64 3.88 -6.48
C LEU A 71 6.09 3.04 -7.62
N LEU A 72 6.05 1.72 -7.42
CA LEU A 72 5.50 0.78 -8.39
C LEU A 72 3.98 0.77 -8.31
N ASP A 73 3.34 0.74 -9.47
CA ASP A 73 1.89 0.56 -9.61
C ASP A 73 1.62 -0.79 -10.27
N ALA A 74 0.93 -1.69 -9.56
CA ALA A 74 0.53 -2.99 -10.06
C ALA A 74 -0.95 -2.99 -10.48
N LYS A 75 -1.22 -3.45 -11.71
CA LYS A 75 -2.58 -3.50 -12.24
C LYS A 75 -3.36 -4.63 -11.57
N SER A 76 -4.38 -4.28 -10.80
CA SER A 76 -5.35 -5.25 -10.27
C SER A 76 -4.66 -6.43 -9.58
N ALA A 77 -3.70 -6.13 -8.69
CA ALA A 77 -2.74 -7.08 -8.15
C ALA A 77 -3.37 -8.37 -7.58
N PHE A 78 -4.54 -8.27 -6.94
CA PHE A 78 -5.29 -9.41 -6.41
C PHE A 78 -5.98 -10.23 -7.51
N ASP A 79 -6.42 -9.61 -8.59
CA ASP A 79 -7.21 -10.25 -9.65
C ASP A 79 -6.34 -10.97 -10.69
N VAL A 80 -5.05 -10.60 -10.78
CA VAL A 80 -4.10 -11.16 -11.75
C VAL A 80 -3.26 -12.32 -11.19
N VAL A 81 -3.45 -12.67 -9.92
CA VAL A 81 -2.73 -13.77 -9.26
C VAL A 81 -2.97 -15.09 -9.99
N VAL A 82 -1.89 -15.76 -10.39
CA VAL A 82 -2.00 -17.08 -11.03
C VAL A 82 -2.15 -18.16 -9.97
N LEU A 83 -3.36 -18.73 -9.86
CA LEU A 83 -3.74 -19.70 -8.82
C LEU A 83 -2.78 -20.89 -8.72
N LYS A 84 -2.33 -21.45 -9.86
CA LYS A 84 -1.39 -22.57 -9.88
C LYS A 84 -0.03 -22.22 -9.25
N MET A 85 0.46 -21.01 -9.51
CA MET A 85 1.72 -20.52 -8.94
C MET A 85 1.55 -20.23 -7.45
N LEU A 86 0.44 -19.59 -7.08
CA LEU A 86 0.09 -19.35 -5.68
C LEU A 86 0.07 -20.66 -4.89
N LEU A 87 -0.67 -21.67 -5.34
CA LEU A 87 -0.77 -22.96 -4.65
C LEU A 87 0.59 -23.64 -4.52
N ARG A 88 1.46 -23.53 -5.54
CA ARG A 88 2.84 -24.02 -5.44
C ARG A 88 3.64 -23.28 -4.35
N LYS A 89 3.53 -21.95 -4.26
CA LYS A 89 4.18 -21.15 -3.20
C LYS A 89 3.67 -21.53 -1.82
N VAL A 90 2.35 -21.71 -1.66
CA VAL A 90 1.74 -22.17 -0.40
C VAL A 90 2.30 -23.55 0.00
N TYR A 91 2.42 -24.48 -0.96
CA TYR A 91 3.02 -25.79 -0.69
C TYR A 91 4.48 -25.68 -0.22
N ILE A 92 5.30 -24.93 -0.95
CA ILE A 92 6.74 -24.78 -0.66
C ILE A 92 6.99 -24.08 0.68
N SER A 93 6.10 -23.19 1.11
CA SER A 93 6.19 -22.52 2.42
C SER A 93 5.93 -23.44 3.62
N GLY A 94 5.73 -24.74 3.41
CA GLY A 94 5.54 -25.73 4.47
C GLY A 94 4.17 -25.68 5.13
N THR A 95 3.14 -25.23 4.41
CA THR A 95 1.75 -25.30 4.89
C THR A 95 1.34 -26.77 5.10
N ASP A 96 0.58 -27.06 6.16
CA ASP A 96 0.06 -28.40 6.43
C ASP A 96 -0.66 -28.98 5.19
N PRO A 97 -0.42 -30.25 4.80
CA PRO A 97 -1.03 -30.84 3.62
C PRO A 97 -2.57 -30.76 3.60
N SER A 98 -3.23 -30.85 4.75
CA SER A 98 -4.70 -30.77 4.87
C SER A 98 -5.18 -29.34 4.58
N SER A 99 -4.50 -28.34 5.16
CA SER A 99 -4.80 -26.93 4.93
C SER A 99 -4.51 -26.54 3.48
N TRP A 100 -3.41 -27.05 2.89
CA TRP A 100 -3.11 -26.86 1.47
C TRP A 100 -4.19 -27.45 0.56
N LEU A 101 -4.62 -28.70 0.81
CA LEU A 101 -5.68 -29.36 0.03
C LEU A 101 -6.99 -28.57 0.10
N LEU A 102 -7.34 -28.04 1.28
CA LEU A 102 -8.54 -27.23 1.42
C LEU A 102 -8.44 -25.90 0.68
N ILE A 103 -7.27 -25.27 0.68
CA ILE A 103 -7.01 -24.06 -0.12
C ILE A 103 -7.15 -24.37 -1.61
N ASP A 104 -6.60 -25.49 -2.09
CA ASP A 104 -6.75 -25.94 -3.49
C ASP A 104 -8.24 -26.14 -3.84
N GLU A 105 -8.97 -26.93 -3.05
CA GLU A 105 -10.39 -27.20 -3.28
C GLU A 105 -11.27 -25.94 -3.21
N ILE A 106 -10.93 -24.96 -2.37
CA ILE A 106 -11.65 -23.67 -2.32
C ILE A 106 -11.51 -22.87 -3.62
N HIS A 107 -10.39 -23.01 -4.34
CA HIS A 107 -10.13 -22.26 -5.57
C HIS A 107 -10.45 -23.06 -6.83
N LYS A 108 -10.40 -24.39 -6.76
CA LYS A 108 -10.67 -25.31 -7.87
C LYS A 108 -12.12 -25.25 -8.31
N ASN A 109 -12.34 -25.24 -9.63
CA ASN A 109 -13.67 -25.17 -10.26
C ASN A 109 -14.56 -24.05 -9.70
N THR A 110 -13.97 -22.95 -9.20
CA THR A 110 -14.74 -21.82 -8.71
C THR A 110 -15.42 -21.14 -9.90
N GLU A 111 -16.74 -20.96 -9.80
CA GLU A 111 -17.53 -20.19 -10.75
C GLU A 111 -18.04 -18.92 -10.07
N SER A 112 -18.15 -17.83 -10.84
CA SER A 112 -18.73 -16.58 -10.40
C SER A 112 -19.99 -16.24 -11.21
N ARG A 113 -20.82 -15.38 -10.62
CA ARG A 113 -21.96 -14.74 -11.25
C ARG A 113 -21.97 -13.27 -10.86
N ILE A 114 -22.41 -12.40 -11.76
CA ILE A 114 -22.61 -10.99 -11.48
C ILE A 114 -24.09 -10.79 -11.20
N LYS A 115 -24.41 -10.19 -10.04
CA LYS A 115 -25.77 -9.74 -9.73
C LYS A 115 -25.85 -8.24 -9.98
N TRP A 116 -26.78 -7.84 -10.85
CA TRP A 116 -27.07 -6.44 -11.13
C TRP A 116 -28.55 -6.18 -10.89
N SER A 117 -28.88 -5.41 -9.85
CA SER A 117 -30.26 -5.22 -9.38
C SER A 117 -30.95 -6.56 -9.11
N THR A 118 -31.97 -6.92 -9.88
CA THR A 118 -32.70 -8.20 -9.81
C THR A 118 -32.16 -9.27 -10.76
N GLU A 119 -31.26 -8.91 -11.67
CA GLU A 119 -30.73 -9.83 -12.69
C GLU A 119 -29.44 -10.49 -12.23
N ILE A 120 -29.25 -11.74 -12.67
CA ILE A 120 -28.07 -12.54 -12.35
C ILE A 120 -27.51 -13.08 -13.68
N SER A 121 -26.21 -12.88 -13.90
CA SER A 121 -25.54 -13.41 -15.10
C SER A 121 -25.51 -14.94 -15.12
N GLU A 122 -25.19 -15.49 -16.28
CA GLU A 122 -24.74 -16.87 -16.38
C GLU A 122 -23.45 -17.10 -15.55
N LYS A 123 -23.20 -18.36 -15.21
CA LYS A 123 -21.98 -18.77 -14.51
C LYS A 123 -20.80 -18.65 -15.46
N PHE A 124 -19.69 -18.11 -14.96
CA PHE A 124 -18.42 -18.13 -15.66
C PHE A 124 -17.31 -18.61 -14.71
N PRO A 125 -16.29 -19.32 -15.23
CA PRO A 125 -15.21 -19.84 -14.41
C PRO A 125 -14.30 -18.71 -13.92
N VAL A 126 -13.82 -18.83 -12.69
CA VAL A 126 -12.75 -18.01 -12.12
C VAL A 126 -11.42 -18.68 -12.41
N LEU A 127 -10.66 -18.11 -13.35
CA LEU A 127 -9.40 -18.72 -13.83
C LEU A 127 -8.16 -18.15 -13.14
N GLN A 128 -8.26 -16.94 -12.57
CA GLN A 128 -7.18 -16.21 -11.95
C GLN A 128 -7.71 -15.32 -10.83
N GLY A 129 -6.79 -14.84 -10.02
CA GLY A 129 -7.04 -13.94 -8.91
C GLY A 129 -7.37 -14.66 -7.61
N VAL A 130 -7.10 -13.97 -6.51
CA VAL A 130 -7.63 -14.33 -5.19
C VAL A 130 -8.97 -13.62 -4.98
N LYS A 131 -9.88 -14.23 -4.22
CA LYS A 131 -11.26 -13.75 -4.09
C LYS A 131 -11.31 -12.41 -3.36
N GLN A 132 -11.75 -11.33 -4.00
CA GLN A 132 -11.97 -10.07 -3.30
C GLN A 132 -13.01 -10.26 -2.18
N GLY A 133 -12.70 -9.77 -0.97
CA GLY A 133 -13.55 -9.95 0.22
C GLY A 133 -13.39 -11.31 0.94
N GLY A 134 -12.53 -12.21 0.45
CA GLY A 134 -12.14 -13.42 1.16
C GLY A 134 -11.25 -13.11 2.37
N LEU A 135 -11.45 -13.82 3.47
CA LEU A 135 -10.65 -13.70 4.69
C LEU A 135 -9.19 -14.12 4.45
N LEU A 136 -9.00 -15.08 3.54
CA LEU A 136 -7.69 -15.65 3.22
C LEU A 136 -6.94 -14.88 2.13
N SER A 137 -7.63 -14.07 1.33
CA SER A 137 -7.09 -13.49 0.09
C SER A 137 -5.89 -12.59 0.33
N ALA A 138 -5.92 -11.78 1.39
CA ALA A 138 -4.79 -10.95 1.78
C ALA A 138 -3.57 -11.79 2.19
N ASP A 139 -3.78 -12.85 2.95
CA ASP A 139 -2.72 -13.75 3.40
C ASP A 139 -2.11 -14.52 2.22
N LEU A 140 -2.93 -15.01 1.29
CA LEU A 140 -2.47 -15.63 0.04
C LEU A 140 -1.70 -14.66 -0.86
N TYR A 141 -2.16 -13.41 -0.98
CA TYR A 141 -1.45 -12.41 -1.77
C TYR A 141 -0.07 -12.08 -1.18
N LYS A 142 0.05 -12.01 0.15
CA LYS A 142 1.36 -11.84 0.81
C LYS A 142 2.31 -12.98 0.44
N MET A 143 1.84 -14.23 0.53
CA MET A 143 2.63 -15.40 0.11
C MET A 143 2.97 -15.36 -1.38
N TYR A 144 2.10 -14.74 -2.20
CA TYR A 144 2.36 -14.58 -3.61
C TYR A 144 3.52 -13.63 -3.90
N ILE A 145 3.63 -12.49 -3.21
CA ILE A 145 4.67 -11.48 -3.46
C ILE A 145 5.95 -11.71 -2.63
N GLU A 146 5.91 -12.65 -1.70
CA GLU A 146 7.00 -12.96 -0.75
C GLU A 146 8.36 -13.17 -1.42
N ASP A 147 8.42 -13.94 -2.51
CA ASP A 147 9.68 -14.20 -3.23
C ASP A 147 10.31 -12.92 -3.82
N LEU A 148 9.49 -11.95 -4.26
CA LEU A 148 9.99 -10.66 -4.73
C LEU A 148 10.65 -9.90 -3.58
N LEU A 149 10.02 -9.87 -2.42
CA LEU A 149 10.52 -9.15 -1.25
C LEU A 149 11.79 -9.80 -0.70
N ASN A 150 11.82 -11.14 -0.62
CA ASN A 150 13.02 -11.89 -0.24
C ASN A 150 14.18 -11.65 -1.23
N THR A 151 13.86 -11.52 -2.52
CA THR A 151 14.88 -11.19 -3.53
C THR A 151 15.45 -9.79 -3.26
N PHE A 152 14.62 -8.79 -2.94
CA PHE A 152 15.11 -7.45 -2.54
C PHE A 152 16.00 -7.50 -1.29
N GLU A 153 15.58 -8.19 -0.24
CA GLU A 153 16.35 -8.33 1.01
C GLU A 153 17.69 -9.03 0.81
N SER A 154 17.81 -9.89 -0.20
CA SER A 154 19.07 -10.56 -0.54
C SER A 154 20.07 -9.66 -1.29
N THR A 155 19.65 -8.46 -1.72
CA THR A 155 20.51 -7.52 -2.44
C THR A 155 21.24 -6.57 -1.48
N THR A 156 22.37 -6.03 -1.95
CA THR A 156 23.14 -4.99 -1.25
C THR A 156 22.82 -3.58 -1.76
N SER A 157 21.78 -3.43 -2.60
CA SER A 157 21.42 -2.20 -3.29
C SER A 157 20.27 -1.51 -2.57
N GLY A 158 20.43 -0.28 -2.09
CA GLY A 158 19.37 0.40 -1.35
C GLY A 158 19.81 1.71 -0.72
N CYS A 159 19.14 2.08 0.36
CA CYS A 159 19.48 3.21 1.21
C CYS A 159 19.91 2.71 2.59
N GLU A 160 21.04 3.18 3.12
CA GLU A 160 21.53 2.79 4.45
C GLU A 160 21.06 3.77 5.53
N ILE A 161 20.43 3.24 6.59
CA ILE A 161 20.09 3.94 7.82
C ILE A 161 20.85 3.27 8.96
N GLY A 162 21.91 3.93 9.45
CA GLY A 162 22.85 3.29 10.37
C GLY A 162 23.44 2.01 9.77
N GLU A 163 23.21 0.86 10.42
CA GLU A 163 23.65 -0.46 9.95
C GLU A 163 22.57 -1.22 9.15
N THR A 164 21.39 -0.62 8.96
CA THR A 164 20.26 -1.27 8.28
C THR A 164 20.15 -0.79 6.84
N LEU A 165 20.18 -1.72 5.90
CA LEU A 165 19.92 -1.45 4.49
C LEU A 165 18.41 -1.53 4.20
N ILE A 166 17.88 -0.51 3.53
CA ILE A 166 16.49 -0.44 3.09
C ILE A 166 16.47 -0.45 1.56
N ASN A 167 16.02 -1.55 0.95
CA ASN A 167 15.90 -1.66 -0.51
C ASN A 167 14.50 -1.30 -1.00
N ALA A 168 13.48 -1.75 -0.28
CA ALA A 168 12.08 -1.54 -0.60
C ALA A 168 11.20 -1.58 0.64
N VAL A 169 9.98 -1.06 0.54
CA VAL A 169 8.92 -1.19 1.53
C VAL A 169 7.64 -1.52 0.81
N ALA A 170 6.91 -2.53 1.28
CA ALA A 170 5.66 -2.98 0.67
C ALA A 170 4.49 -2.88 1.65
N CYS A 171 3.33 -2.50 1.13
CA CYS A 171 2.06 -2.57 1.83
C CYS A 171 0.99 -3.07 0.87
N ALA A 172 0.71 -4.37 0.94
CA ALA A 172 -0.10 -5.06 -0.06
C ALA A 172 0.54 -4.91 -1.45
N ASP A 173 -0.17 -4.29 -2.40
CA ASP A 173 0.24 -4.03 -3.78
C ASP A 173 1.04 -2.75 -3.97
N ASP A 174 1.03 -1.84 -2.99
CA ASP A 174 1.91 -0.66 -3.00
C ASP A 174 3.35 -1.08 -2.64
N VAL A 175 4.28 -0.91 -3.57
CA VAL A 175 5.72 -1.17 -3.35
C VAL A 175 6.52 0.09 -3.66
N ALA A 176 7.26 0.57 -2.65
CA ALA A 176 8.22 1.66 -2.79
C ALA A 176 9.64 1.09 -2.75
N ILE A 177 10.39 1.24 -3.85
CA ILE A 177 11.81 0.88 -3.93
C ILE A 177 12.63 2.15 -3.68
N VAL A 178 13.71 2.04 -2.90
CA VAL A 178 14.61 3.15 -2.60
C VAL A 178 16.06 2.78 -2.90
N SER A 179 16.85 3.75 -3.34
CA SER A 179 18.29 3.60 -3.51
C SER A 179 18.96 4.96 -3.54
N GLU A 180 20.20 5.03 -3.08
CA GLU A 180 21.05 6.22 -3.21
C GLU A 180 21.72 6.33 -4.60
N ASN A 181 21.80 5.21 -5.33
CA ASN A 181 22.44 5.11 -6.63
C ASN A 181 21.41 4.76 -7.73
N PRO A 182 21.34 5.52 -8.83
CA PRO A 182 20.44 5.26 -9.96
C PRO A 182 20.61 3.87 -10.61
N HIS A 183 21.83 3.35 -10.70
CA HIS A 183 22.10 2.04 -11.30
C HIS A 183 21.55 0.92 -10.42
N ASP A 184 21.77 1.02 -9.11
CA ASP A 184 21.22 0.13 -8.11
C ASP A 184 19.68 0.18 -8.09
N LEU A 185 19.11 1.39 -8.25
CA LEU A 185 17.67 1.55 -8.36
C LEU A 185 17.10 0.85 -9.60
N GLN A 186 17.75 1.02 -10.77
CA GLN A 186 17.34 0.32 -11.99
C GLN A 186 17.50 -1.20 -11.85
N TYR A 187 18.53 -1.67 -11.14
CA TYR A 187 18.71 -3.09 -10.84
C TYR A 187 17.55 -3.65 -10.01
N LEU A 188 17.15 -2.96 -8.93
CA LEU A 188 15.98 -3.34 -8.12
C LEU A 188 14.68 -3.32 -8.95
N VAL A 189 14.50 -2.32 -9.82
CA VAL A 189 13.35 -2.26 -10.72
C VAL A 189 13.37 -3.41 -11.73
N ASN A 190 14.54 -3.83 -12.22
CA ASN A 190 14.67 -4.98 -13.11
C ASN A 190 14.31 -6.29 -12.41
N ILE A 191 14.63 -6.44 -11.12
CA ILE A 191 14.16 -7.58 -10.31
C ILE A 191 12.63 -7.60 -10.27
N ALA A 192 11.99 -6.46 -10.01
CA ALA A 192 10.53 -6.35 -10.01
C ALA A 192 9.93 -6.65 -11.39
N ALA A 193 10.56 -6.17 -12.46
CA ALA A 193 10.15 -6.39 -13.84
C ALA A 193 10.25 -7.87 -14.24
N GLN A 194 11.35 -8.53 -13.89
CA GLN A 194 11.53 -9.96 -14.12
C GLN A 194 10.50 -10.77 -13.33
N TYR A 195 10.28 -10.42 -12.06
CA TYR A 195 9.24 -11.05 -11.24
C TYR A 195 7.85 -10.90 -11.86
N SER A 196 7.55 -9.70 -12.38
CA SER A 196 6.33 -9.39 -13.12
C SER A 196 6.11 -10.32 -14.31
N GLU A 197 7.15 -10.60 -15.09
CA GLU A 197 7.08 -11.51 -16.23
C GLU A 197 6.91 -12.97 -15.80
N ASP A 198 7.71 -13.42 -14.83
CA ASP A 198 7.72 -14.82 -14.38
C ASP A 198 6.43 -15.22 -13.65
N HIS A 199 5.79 -14.26 -12.97
CA HIS A 199 4.63 -14.49 -12.11
C HIS A 199 3.38 -13.76 -12.59
N HIS A 200 3.35 -13.25 -13.82
CA HIS A 200 2.22 -12.49 -14.37
C HIS A 200 1.72 -11.36 -13.46
N TYR A 201 2.63 -10.77 -12.67
CA TYR A 201 2.34 -9.67 -11.78
C TYR A 201 2.44 -8.36 -12.56
N LEU A 202 1.31 -7.84 -13.04
CA LEU A 202 1.31 -6.81 -14.09
C LEU A 202 1.70 -5.41 -13.58
N LEU A 203 2.99 -5.06 -13.67
CA LEU A 203 3.46 -3.69 -13.42
C LEU A 203 2.98 -2.72 -14.50
N GLN A 204 2.69 -1.47 -14.10
CA GLN A 204 2.22 -0.41 -14.98
C GLN A 204 3.30 0.69 -15.10
N PRO A 205 4.20 0.64 -16.11
CA PRO A 205 5.31 1.60 -16.21
C PRO A 205 4.88 3.07 -16.26
N LEU A 206 3.76 3.36 -16.94
CA LEU A 206 3.27 4.73 -17.09
C LEU A 206 2.53 5.28 -15.87
N LYS A 207 2.19 4.43 -14.90
CA LYS A 207 1.58 4.83 -13.62
C LYS A 207 2.55 4.74 -12.45
N SER A 208 3.57 3.89 -12.59
CA SER A 208 4.71 3.88 -11.69
C SER A 208 5.47 5.20 -11.84
N VAL A 209 6.04 5.71 -10.75
CA VAL A 209 6.68 7.04 -10.76
C VAL A 209 8.05 7.02 -10.12
N LEU A 210 8.95 7.86 -10.65
CA LEU A 210 10.26 8.14 -10.06
C LEU A 210 10.23 9.49 -9.34
N LEU A 211 10.60 9.49 -8.06
CA LEU A 211 10.91 10.68 -7.27
C LEU A 211 12.43 10.77 -7.10
N GLN A 212 13.01 11.89 -7.52
CA GLN A 212 14.44 12.17 -7.35
C GLN A 212 14.63 13.14 -6.18
N VAL A 213 14.91 12.61 -5.00
CA VAL A 213 14.98 13.40 -3.77
C VAL A 213 16.35 14.04 -3.64
N GLN A 214 16.36 15.36 -3.44
CA GLN A 214 17.61 16.13 -3.35
C GLN A 214 17.61 17.06 -2.14
N PRO A 215 18.77 17.22 -1.47
CA PRO A 215 18.91 18.22 -0.42
C PRO A 215 18.83 19.64 -0.99
N SER A 216 18.25 20.57 -0.23
CA SER A 216 17.78 21.90 -0.66
C SER A 216 18.80 22.85 -1.29
N ASN A 217 20.07 22.46 -1.43
CA ASN A 217 21.17 23.28 -1.94
C ASN A 217 22.00 22.63 -3.06
N ARG A 218 21.62 21.44 -3.56
CA ARG A 218 22.30 20.84 -4.73
C ARG A 218 21.61 21.28 -6.02
N LYS A 219 22.41 21.62 -7.04
CA LYS A 219 21.88 21.73 -8.41
C LYS A 219 21.35 20.35 -8.82
N LYS A 220 20.21 20.34 -9.51
CA LYS A 220 19.74 19.12 -10.19
C LYS A 220 20.90 18.59 -11.06
N PRO A 221 21.16 17.28 -11.05
CA PRO A 221 22.19 16.70 -11.90
C PRO A 221 21.94 17.10 -13.36
N GLU A 222 23.02 17.35 -14.10
CA GLU A 222 22.95 17.80 -15.49
C GLU A 222 22.29 16.75 -16.39
N ASP A 223 22.49 15.46 -16.05
CA ASP A 223 21.81 14.34 -16.70
C ASP A 223 20.57 13.88 -15.91
N PRO A 224 19.39 13.80 -16.54
CA PRO A 224 18.20 13.29 -15.89
C PRO A 224 18.34 11.79 -15.65
N VAL A 225 18.15 11.36 -14.40
CA VAL A 225 18.04 9.94 -14.08
C VAL A 225 16.77 9.38 -14.73
N CYS A 226 16.96 8.40 -15.61
CA CYS A 226 15.88 7.68 -16.28
C CYS A 226 15.84 6.25 -15.74
N ILE A 227 14.67 5.84 -15.25
CA ILE A 227 14.42 4.47 -14.82
C ILE A 227 13.28 3.92 -15.65
N SER A 228 13.41 2.69 -16.10
CA SER A 228 12.46 2.04 -17.01
C SER A 228 12.02 0.68 -16.50
N ILE A 229 10.80 0.30 -16.87
CA ILE A 229 10.26 -1.05 -16.69
C ILE A 229 9.99 -1.60 -18.10
N ASN A 230 10.62 -2.71 -18.47
CA ASN A 230 10.45 -3.35 -19.78
C ASN A 230 10.57 -2.36 -20.95
N ASN A 231 11.65 -1.57 -20.96
CA ASN A 231 11.96 -0.51 -21.94
C ASN A 231 11.00 0.69 -21.95
N ASN A 232 10.01 0.75 -21.06
CA ASN A 232 9.15 1.92 -20.90
C ASN A 232 9.67 2.79 -19.76
N THR A 233 10.13 3.99 -20.08
CA THR A 233 10.61 4.96 -19.09
C THR A 233 9.46 5.45 -18.22
N MET A 234 9.63 5.37 -16.90
CA MET A 234 8.64 5.88 -15.95
C MET A 234 8.65 7.41 -15.91
N PRO A 235 7.50 8.06 -15.71
CA PRO A 235 7.44 9.49 -15.48
C PRO A 235 8.21 9.88 -14.21
N VAL A 236 9.03 10.93 -14.33
CA VAL A 236 9.64 11.61 -13.18
C VAL A 236 8.66 12.66 -12.66
N THR A 237 8.37 12.61 -11.37
CA THR A 237 7.47 13.59 -10.73
C THR A 237 8.17 14.26 -9.55
N ASP A 238 7.73 15.48 -9.23
CA ASP A 238 8.17 16.16 -8.02
C ASP A 238 7.39 15.68 -6.78
N ARG A 239 6.17 15.15 -6.98
CA ARG A 239 5.28 14.72 -5.90
C ARG A 239 4.42 13.54 -6.30
N SER A 240 4.22 12.60 -5.38
CA SER A 240 3.30 11.46 -5.58
C SER A 240 2.76 10.91 -4.24
N PRO A 241 1.47 10.53 -4.14
CA PRO A 241 0.96 9.88 -2.94
C PRO A 241 1.53 8.46 -2.79
N HIS A 242 1.86 8.08 -1.55
CA HIS A 242 2.20 6.72 -1.15
C HIS A 242 1.58 6.44 0.23
N LEU A 243 0.71 5.42 0.31
CA LEU A 243 0.00 5.05 1.55
C LEU A 243 -0.77 6.19 2.22
N GLY A 244 -1.33 7.09 1.41
CA GLY A 244 -2.09 8.25 1.84
C GLY A 244 -1.26 9.47 2.23
N ILE A 245 0.08 9.37 2.24
CA ILE A 245 1.01 10.47 2.52
C ILE A 245 1.62 10.98 1.20
N LEU A 246 1.72 12.29 1.04
CA LEU A 246 2.28 12.87 -0.18
C LEU A 246 3.81 12.90 -0.09
N ARG A 247 4.48 12.12 -0.94
CA ARG A 247 5.95 12.10 -1.05
C ARG A 247 6.41 13.16 -2.04
N SER A 248 7.50 13.85 -1.72
CA SER A 248 8.02 14.98 -2.50
C SER A 248 9.54 14.88 -2.68
N THR A 249 10.07 15.50 -3.74
CA THR A 249 11.51 15.59 -4.02
C THR A 249 12.27 16.47 -3.03
N THR A 250 11.57 17.24 -2.21
CA THR A 250 12.13 18.01 -1.08
C THR A 250 11.39 17.65 0.21
N SER A 251 12.14 17.32 1.27
CA SER A 251 11.58 16.92 2.58
C SER A 251 10.65 17.97 3.20
N GLN A 252 11.08 19.24 3.28
CA GLN A 252 10.25 20.33 3.84
C GLN A 252 8.89 20.47 3.12
N LYS A 253 8.87 20.30 1.80
CA LYS A 253 7.65 20.38 0.99
C LYS A 253 6.72 19.17 1.15
N THR A 254 7.23 18.05 1.68
CA THR A 254 6.46 16.82 1.94
C THR A 254 5.49 17.02 3.11
N GLN A 255 5.97 17.65 4.18
CA GLN A 255 5.22 17.86 5.41
C GLN A 255 4.03 18.82 5.19
N ASP A 256 4.32 20.02 4.69
CA ASP A 256 3.30 21.05 4.45
C ASP A 256 2.24 20.57 3.46
N ALA A 257 2.66 19.90 2.39
CA ALA A 257 1.75 19.43 1.35
C ALA A 257 0.87 18.26 1.83
N THR A 258 1.36 17.41 2.75
CA THR A 258 0.52 16.37 3.37
C THR A 258 -0.56 16.98 4.25
N VAL A 259 -0.20 17.99 5.07
CA VAL A 259 -1.16 18.72 5.91
C VAL A 259 -2.23 19.39 5.05
N GLU A 260 -1.83 20.08 3.98
CA GLU A 260 -2.77 20.74 3.05
C GLU A 260 -3.70 19.73 2.35
N GLN A 261 -3.18 18.57 1.97
CA GLN A 261 -3.97 17.50 1.38
C GLN A 261 -5.00 16.93 2.38
N ASN A 262 -4.60 16.72 3.64
CA ASN A 262 -5.50 16.26 4.71
C ASN A 262 -6.60 17.30 5.01
N ILE A 263 -6.26 18.59 5.07
CA ILE A 263 -7.24 19.68 5.21
C ILE A 263 -8.24 19.65 4.06
N THR A 264 -7.77 19.46 2.83
CA THR A 264 -8.64 19.41 1.65
C THR A 264 -9.57 18.19 1.68
N LYS A 265 -9.04 16.99 2.00
CA LYS A 265 -9.84 15.76 2.09
C LYS A 265 -10.85 15.81 3.24
N SER A 266 -10.45 16.28 4.41
CA SER A 266 -11.32 16.42 5.58
C SER A 266 -12.43 17.45 5.36
N ARG A 267 -12.14 18.59 4.71
CA ARG A 267 -13.18 19.54 4.29
C ARG A 267 -14.20 18.89 3.36
N ARG A 268 -13.75 18.13 2.36
CA ARG A 268 -14.65 17.39 1.46
C ARG A 268 -15.53 16.39 2.22
N ALA A 269 -14.96 15.66 3.18
CA ALA A 269 -15.71 14.76 4.03
C ALA A 269 -16.76 15.52 4.86
N ALA A 270 -16.39 16.65 5.48
CA ALA A 270 -17.32 17.49 6.23
C ALA A 270 -18.46 18.03 5.33
N TYR A 271 -18.14 18.51 4.12
CA TYR A 271 -19.15 18.96 3.15
C TYR A 271 -20.09 17.83 2.72
N SER A 272 -19.58 16.59 2.57
CA SER A 272 -20.42 15.44 2.22
C SER A 272 -21.43 15.06 3.31
N LEU A 273 -21.15 15.44 4.57
CA LEU A 273 -22.04 15.19 5.70
C LEU A 273 -23.10 16.28 5.88
N MET A 274 -23.02 17.40 5.13
CA MET A 274 -24.05 18.44 5.19
C MET A 274 -25.43 17.91 4.82
N SER A 275 -25.52 17.01 3.84
CA SER A 275 -26.79 16.36 3.48
C SER A 275 -27.33 15.42 4.56
N ALA A 276 -26.50 14.98 5.49
CA ALA A 276 -26.90 14.20 6.66
C ALA A 276 -27.34 15.10 7.84
N GLY A 277 -27.37 16.42 7.66
CA GLY A 277 -27.79 17.39 8.68
C GLY A 277 -26.64 18.00 9.48
N MET A 278 -25.38 17.87 9.03
CA MET A 278 -24.24 18.62 9.61
C MET A 278 -24.22 20.09 9.14
N HIS A 279 -25.31 20.84 9.41
CA HIS A 279 -25.43 22.28 9.18
C HIS A 279 -26.15 22.96 10.34
N GLY A 280 -26.02 24.29 10.45
CA GLY A 280 -26.47 25.03 11.62
C GLY A 280 -28.00 25.18 11.77
N GLU A 281 -28.75 25.35 10.68
CA GLU A 281 -30.20 25.56 10.73
C GLU A 281 -30.96 24.25 10.56
N ASN A 282 -31.82 23.84 11.51
CA ASN A 282 -32.58 22.59 11.47
C ASN A 282 -31.73 21.32 11.23
N GLY A 283 -30.46 21.35 11.64
CA GLY A 283 -29.54 20.24 11.52
C GLY A 283 -29.64 19.23 12.65
N LEU A 284 -28.65 18.33 12.69
CA LEU A 284 -28.48 17.36 13.76
C LEU A 284 -28.23 18.05 15.10
N ASP A 285 -28.55 17.34 16.19
CA ASP A 285 -28.16 17.79 17.52
C ASP A 285 -26.62 17.92 17.61
N PRO A 286 -26.10 18.87 18.40
CA PRO A 286 -24.66 19.12 18.48
C PRO A 286 -23.85 17.89 18.88
N SER A 287 -24.38 16.99 19.71
CA SER A 287 -23.66 15.81 20.17
C SER A 287 -23.47 14.81 19.02
N THR A 288 -24.52 14.55 18.25
CA THR A 288 -24.43 13.71 17.04
C THR A 288 -23.53 14.36 15.98
N ALA A 289 -23.61 15.68 15.79
CA ALA A 289 -22.73 16.39 14.86
C ALA A 289 -21.24 16.27 15.25
N ILE A 290 -20.92 16.38 16.54
CA ILE A 290 -19.56 16.15 17.06
C ILE A 290 -19.14 14.69 16.85
N GLN A 291 -20.02 13.73 17.09
CA GLN A 291 -19.72 12.32 16.88
C GLN A 291 -19.45 12.00 15.41
N LEU A 292 -20.23 12.55 14.48
CA LEU A 292 -19.98 12.42 13.04
C LEU A 292 -18.63 13.05 12.65
N PHE A 293 -18.31 14.23 13.16
CA PHE A 293 -17.01 14.84 12.94
C PHE A 293 -15.87 13.94 13.43
N ARG A 294 -15.94 13.45 14.67
CA ARG A 294 -14.93 12.55 15.26
C ARG A 294 -14.79 11.23 14.51
N THR A 295 -15.87 10.73 13.90
CA THR A 295 -15.89 9.44 13.20
C THR A 295 -15.40 9.54 11.76
N PHE A 296 -15.79 10.59 11.03
CA PHE A 296 -15.58 10.67 9.58
C PHE A 296 -14.56 11.73 9.16
N VAL A 297 -14.48 12.85 9.88
CA VAL A 297 -13.65 13.99 9.48
C VAL A 297 -12.30 13.95 10.18
N GLN A 298 -12.30 13.74 11.50
CA GLN A 298 -11.08 13.74 12.31
C GLN A 298 -10.06 12.69 11.83
N PRO A 299 -10.41 11.41 11.56
CA PRO A 299 -9.42 10.43 11.14
C PRO A 299 -8.73 10.80 9.83
N ILE A 300 -9.44 11.42 8.89
CA ILE A 300 -8.88 11.91 7.62
C ILE A 300 -7.92 13.07 7.86
N LEU A 301 -8.28 13.99 8.76
CA LEU A 301 -7.46 15.14 9.10
C LEU A 301 -6.15 14.71 9.79
N THR A 302 -6.23 13.73 10.70
CA THR A 302 -5.10 13.31 11.55
C THR A 302 -4.23 12.22 10.94
N TYR A 303 -4.69 11.52 9.90
CA TYR A 303 -3.96 10.41 9.30
C TYR A 303 -2.56 10.84 8.82
N GLY A 304 -1.54 10.10 9.25
CA GLY A 304 -0.14 10.32 8.84
C GLY A 304 0.56 11.47 9.57
N LEU A 305 -0.13 12.26 10.41
CA LEU A 305 0.52 13.34 11.17
C LEU A 305 1.55 12.82 12.18
N GLU A 306 1.38 11.61 12.69
CA GLU A 306 2.36 10.91 13.55
C GLU A 306 3.69 10.61 12.86
N VAL A 307 3.71 10.57 11.53
CA VAL A 307 4.92 10.38 10.72
C VAL A 307 5.61 11.72 10.45
N ILE A 308 4.85 12.81 10.47
CA ILE A 308 5.32 14.18 10.26
C ILE A 308 5.93 14.69 11.57
N LEU A 309 7.27 14.75 11.63
CA LEU A 309 7.94 15.45 12.73
C LEU A 309 7.93 16.96 12.48
N PRO A 310 7.40 17.77 13.42
CA PRO A 310 7.33 19.21 13.24
C PRO A 310 8.74 19.82 13.25
N THR A 311 9.12 20.43 12.13
CA THR A 311 10.39 21.17 11.97
C THR A 311 10.26 22.68 12.21
N SER A 312 9.04 23.21 12.33
CA SER A 312 8.74 24.63 12.56
C SER A 312 7.66 24.86 13.63
N GLU A 313 7.64 26.05 14.25
CA GLU A 313 6.64 26.44 15.27
C GLU A 313 5.18 26.40 14.75
N GLU A 314 4.94 26.51 13.44
CA GLU A 314 3.60 26.38 12.86
C GLU A 314 3.07 24.94 12.92
N ASN A 315 3.93 23.94 12.79
CA ASN A 315 3.54 22.53 12.93
C ASN A 315 3.26 22.14 14.39
N ILE A 316 3.81 22.90 15.35
CA ILE A 316 3.50 22.75 16.78
C ILE A 316 2.06 23.17 17.07
N LYS A 317 1.51 24.18 16.37
CA LYS A 317 0.10 24.59 16.54
C LYS A 317 -0.87 23.50 16.12
N THR A 318 -0.58 22.74 15.06
CA THR A 318 -1.38 21.58 14.66
C THR A 318 -1.32 20.48 15.72
N ASN A 319 -0.16 20.22 16.30
CA ASN A 319 -0.03 19.26 17.41
C ASN A 319 -0.74 19.72 18.69
N PHE A 320 -0.73 21.02 18.99
CA PHE A 320 -1.48 21.63 20.10
C PHE A 320 -2.99 21.52 19.91
N ILE A 321 -3.48 21.65 18.68
CA ILE A 321 -4.89 21.42 18.34
C ILE A 321 -5.25 19.93 18.53
N LEU A 322 -4.37 19.00 18.15
CA LEU A 322 -4.59 17.55 18.32
C LEU A 322 -4.59 17.10 19.77
N THR A 323 -3.71 17.65 20.61
CA THR A 323 -3.66 17.34 22.05
C THR A 323 -4.87 17.87 22.81
N ASN A 324 -5.54 18.91 22.29
CA ASN A 324 -6.71 19.52 22.94
C ASN A 324 -8.07 19.13 22.33
N ILE A 325 -8.10 18.37 21.23
CA ILE A 325 -9.34 17.78 20.68
C ILE A 325 -9.62 16.40 21.31
N GLY A 326 -8.61 15.79 21.93
CA GLY A 326 -8.69 14.50 22.63
C GLY A 326 -9.07 14.57 24.11
N SER A 327 -9.30 15.76 24.67
CA SER A 327 -9.81 15.98 26.04
C SER A 327 -11.29 16.33 26.07
#